data_AF-A0A916CF45-F1
#
_entry.id   AF-A0A916CF45-F1
#
_cell.length_a   1.000
_cell.length_b   1.000
_cell.length_c   1.000
_cell.angle_alpha   90.00
_cell.angle_beta   90.00
_cell.angle_gamma   90.00
#
_symmetry.space_group_name_H-M   'P 1'
#
loop_
_entity.id
_entity.type
_entity.pdbx_description
1 polymer ?
#
loop_
_entity_poly.entity_id
_entity_poly.type
_entity_poly.pdbx_seq_one_letter_code
_entity_poly.pdbx_strand_id
1 'polypeptide(L)'
;EAPQGEVECTLARIWSELLQVQRVGRNDNFFELGGHSLLAVSLIERLRREGLDGGVDAVFATPTLAGLASALDDGAELAAVPANGIPAGCTDITPAMLTLVTLQPAEIDALVLGVPGGAANVQDVYPLTPLQQGMLFHHLMAGEHDPYLLRELYAFDSRERLDAYLGAMQAVIDRHDILRTSLHWEGLREPVQAVWREARLQAETVAAGTADAAEALWHHPRQRRIDLRQAPLLRACIAHDEPGGRWLLLLSLHHVVADHEGLDLLQREVRAHLAGDTGGLPPAAPFRDFVARARSTPDSVHESFFSDMLGDVDEPTLPYGLADMQGDGDDVVQAVVALQPGLAAGLQDAARTFGVTPASLCHLAFAQVLARLCRRDDVVFGTVLFGRGQSGGADAGRGLGLCLNTLPLRLPLDALSARDAARLTHTRLAALLTHEHASLALAQRCSRIAAPAPLFNAILNYRHSERGQGATLPPLPGIEVLRWQERTNYPIGLCVDDFG
;
A
#
# COMPACT_ATOMS: atom_id res chain seq x y z
N GLU A 1 33.01 1.21 -19.67
CA GLU A 1 33.00 0.49 -20.98
C GLU A 1 31.67 0.77 -21.67
N ALA A 2 31.63 0.85 -23.00
CA ALA A 2 30.40 1.21 -23.71
C ALA A 2 29.36 0.06 -23.67
N PRO A 3 28.06 0.39 -23.62
CA PRO A 3 26.97 -0.59 -23.80
C PRO A 3 27.10 -1.38 -25.11
N GLN A 4 26.73 -2.65 -25.09
CA GLN A 4 26.84 -3.59 -26.22
C GLN A 4 25.48 -4.20 -26.58
N GLY A 5 25.14 -4.18 -27.88
CA GLY A 5 23.85 -4.71 -28.35
C GLY A 5 22.67 -3.75 -28.11
N GLU A 6 21.49 -4.13 -28.60
CA GLU A 6 20.31 -3.27 -28.61
C GLU A 6 19.71 -3.07 -27.20
N VAL A 7 19.68 -4.15 -26.40
CA VAL A 7 19.15 -4.12 -25.03
C VAL A 7 20.01 -3.24 -24.11
N GLU A 8 21.33 -3.42 -24.08
CA GLU A 8 22.21 -2.58 -23.27
C GLU A 8 22.16 -1.10 -23.72
N CYS A 9 22.10 -0.83 -25.02
CA CYS A 9 21.99 0.55 -25.54
C CYS A 9 20.67 1.22 -25.12
N THR A 10 19.56 0.48 -25.19
CA THR A 10 18.23 0.97 -24.77
C THR A 10 18.20 1.24 -23.26
N LEU A 11 18.73 0.30 -22.47
CA LEU A 11 18.89 0.47 -21.03
C LEU A 11 19.73 1.70 -20.68
N ALA A 12 20.88 1.89 -21.35
CA ALA A 12 21.78 3.01 -21.10
C ALA A 12 21.08 4.36 -21.36
N ARG A 13 20.30 4.45 -22.43
CA ARG A 13 19.51 5.64 -22.74
C ARG A 13 18.48 5.93 -21.65
N ILE A 14 17.70 4.92 -21.26
CA ILE A 14 16.66 5.08 -20.22
C ILE A 14 17.30 5.47 -18.87
N TRP A 15 18.42 4.84 -18.49
CA TRP A 15 19.15 5.18 -17.27
C TRP A 15 19.69 6.61 -17.31
N SER A 16 20.29 7.03 -18.43
CA SER A 16 20.76 8.41 -18.60
C SER A 16 19.64 9.43 -18.40
N GLU A 17 18.45 9.17 -18.95
CA GLU A 17 17.28 10.03 -18.80
C GLU A 17 16.72 10.02 -17.36
N LEU A 18 16.64 8.85 -16.71
CA LEU A 18 16.07 8.73 -15.36
C LEU A 18 17.00 9.28 -14.28
N LEU A 19 18.28 8.94 -14.36
CA LEU A 19 19.31 9.31 -13.39
C LEU A 19 19.92 10.69 -13.67
N GLN A 20 19.55 11.31 -14.80
CA GLN A 20 20.07 12.60 -15.25
C GLN A 20 21.60 12.61 -15.38
N VAL A 21 22.17 11.51 -15.90
CA VAL A 21 23.62 11.34 -16.11
C VAL A 21 23.96 11.32 -17.60
N GLN A 22 25.08 11.95 -17.97
CA GLN A 22 25.44 12.15 -19.39
C GLN A 22 25.78 10.87 -20.15
N ARG A 23 26.40 9.89 -19.49
CA ARG A 23 26.75 8.59 -20.08
C ARG A 23 26.65 7.52 -19.01
N VAL A 24 26.12 6.37 -19.41
CA VAL A 24 26.09 5.14 -18.60
C VAL A 24 26.94 4.09 -19.31
N GLY A 25 27.91 3.54 -18.58
CA GLY A 25 28.72 2.42 -18.99
C GLY A 25 28.08 1.08 -18.61
N ARG A 26 28.48 0.02 -19.30
CA ARG A 26 27.89 -1.32 -19.11
C ARG A 26 28.10 -1.93 -17.71
N ASN A 27 29.15 -1.49 -17.01
CA ASN A 27 29.49 -1.96 -15.67
C ASN A 27 29.07 -0.96 -14.59
N ASP A 28 28.38 0.12 -14.98
CA ASP A 28 27.91 1.12 -14.02
C ASP A 28 26.76 0.51 -13.20
N ASN A 29 26.74 0.85 -11.91
CA ASN A 29 25.73 0.38 -10.98
C ASN A 29 24.60 1.42 -10.82
N PHE A 30 23.35 0.98 -10.94
CA PHE A 30 22.16 1.82 -10.86
C PHE A 30 22.12 2.68 -9.60
N PHE A 31 22.42 2.08 -8.45
CA PHE A 31 22.34 2.73 -7.13
C PHE A 31 23.55 3.63 -6.87
N GLU A 32 24.73 3.27 -7.38
CA GLU A 32 25.92 4.14 -7.30
C GLU A 32 25.72 5.44 -8.11
N LEU A 33 24.97 5.35 -9.22
CA LEU A 33 24.56 6.50 -10.03
C LEU A 33 23.39 7.31 -9.42
N GLY A 34 22.89 6.93 -8.25
CA GLY A 34 21.82 7.64 -7.54
C GLY A 34 20.42 7.08 -7.75
N GLY A 35 20.29 5.88 -8.33
CA GLY A 35 19.02 5.16 -8.43
C GLY A 35 18.43 4.80 -7.06
N HIS A 36 17.11 4.64 -7.01
CA HIS A 36 16.35 4.20 -5.83
C HIS A 36 15.09 3.46 -6.28
N SER A 37 14.30 2.93 -5.33
CA SER A 37 13.15 2.05 -5.61
C SER A 37 12.14 2.66 -6.59
N LEU A 38 11.77 3.94 -6.44
CA LEU A 38 10.84 4.60 -7.37
C LEU A 38 11.41 4.75 -8.79
N LEU A 39 12.71 5.07 -8.91
CA LEU A 39 13.36 5.11 -10.23
C LEU A 39 13.49 3.72 -10.85
N ALA A 40 13.64 2.67 -10.04
CA ALA A 40 13.60 1.30 -10.51
C ALA A 40 12.20 0.91 -11.03
N VAL A 41 11.13 1.32 -10.35
CA VAL A 41 9.75 1.17 -10.85
C VAL A 41 9.57 1.92 -12.18
N SER A 42 10.00 3.19 -12.24
CA SER A 42 9.94 4.01 -13.45
C SER A 42 10.78 3.44 -14.61
N LEU A 43 11.91 2.80 -14.31
CA LEU A 43 12.75 2.09 -15.27
C LEU A 43 11.99 0.93 -15.89
N ILE A 44 11.39 0.07 -15.06
CA ILE A 44 10.60 -1.08 -15.54
C ILE A 44 9.42 -0.61 -16.39
N GLU A 45 8.70 0.44 -15.98
CA GLU A 45 7.59 1.00 -16.77
C GLU A 45 8.05 1.52 -18.15
N ARG A 46 9.24 2.12 -18.23
CA ARG A 46 9.83 2.57 -19.51
C ARG A 46 10.28 1.40 -20.36
N LEU A 47 10.87 0.37 -19.77
CA LEU A 47 11.31 -0.83 -20.49
C LEU A 47 10.13 -1.56 -21.14
N ARG A 48 9.01 -1.72 -20.41
CA ARG A 48 7.80 -2.35 -20.96
C ARG A 48 7.23 -1.59 -22.16
N ARG A 49 7.35 -0.25 -22.19
CA ARG A 49 6.93 0.57 -23.35
C ARG A 49 7.79 0.31 -24.59
N GLU A 50 9.01 -0.15 -24.41
CA GLU A 50 9.93 -0.54 -25.49
C GLU A 50 9.84 -2.04 -25.79
N GLY A 51 8.87 -2.77 -25.20
CA GLY A 51 8.69 -4.21 -25.40
C GLY A 51 9.69 -5.09 -24.63
N LEU A 52 10.39 -4.53 -23.64
CA LEU A 52 11.31 -5.26 -22.76
C LEU A 52 10.62 -5.53 -21.42
N ASP A 53 10.39 -6.80 -21.10
CA ASP A 53 9.77 -7.21 -19.84
C ASP A 53 10.82 -7.50 -18.77
N GLY A 54 10.56 -7.01 -17.56
CA GLY A 54 11.43 -7.20 -16.39
C GLY A 54 10.71 -6.86 -15.10
N GLY A 55 11.16 -7.48 -14.01
CA GLY A 55 10.70 -7.18 -12.65
C GLY A 55 11.60 -6.14 -11.97
N VAL A 56 11.04 -5.40 -11.00
CA VAL A 56 11.82 -4.44 -10.20
C VAL A 56 12.90 -5.15 -9.37
N ASP A 57 12.61 -6.37 -8.94
CA ASP A 57 13.55 -7.27 -8.27
C ASP A 57 14.83 -7.51 -9.07
N ALA A 58 14.75 -7.63 -10.41
CA ALA A 58 15.93 -7.78 -11.27
C ALA A 58 16.89 -6.58 -11.19
N VAL A 59 16.37 -5.35 -11.06
CA VAL A 59 17.19 -4.13 -10.91
C VAL A 59 17.96 -4.16 -9.59
N PHE A 60 17.35 -4.71 -8.54
CA PHE A 60 18.00 -4.82 -7.23
C PHE A 60 18.97 -6.00 -7.15
N ALA A 61 18.63 -7.14 -7.77
CA ALA A 61 19.46 -8.34 -7.78
C ALA A 61 20.69 -8.18 -8.68
N THR A 62 20.52 -7.55 -9.84
CA THR A 62 21.57 -7.32 -10.84
C THR A 62 21.67 -5.83 -11.17
N PRO A 63 22.24 -4.99 -10.26
CA PRO A 63 22.20 -3.53 -10.38
C PRO A 63 23.16 -2.97 -11.43
N THR A 64 23.81 -3.82 -12.21
CA THR A 64 24.77 -3.49 -13.26
C THR A 64 24.05 -3.44 -14.60
N LEU A 65 24.35 -2.47 -15.46
CA LEU A 65 23.63 -2.35 -16.74
C LEU A 65 23.69 -3.64 -17.58
N ALA A 66 24.87 -4.25 -17.70
CA ALA A 66 25.04 -5.51 -18.42
C ALA A 66 24.35 -6.69 -17.71
N GLY A 67 24.37 -6.71 -16.36
CA GLY A 67 23.69 -7.73 -15.57
C GLY A 67 22.17 -7.68 -15.77
N LEU A 68 21.60 -6.48 -15.70
CA LEU A 68 20.16 -6.27 -15.94
C LEU A 68 19.78 -6.60 -17.39
N ALA A 69 20.59 -6.21 -18.38
CA ALA A 69 20.34 -6.54 -19.77
C ALA A 69 20.25 -8.06 -20.00
N SER A 70 21.14 -8.83 -19.37
CA SER A 70 21.11 -10.29 -19.43
C SER A 70 19.89 -10.90 -18.76
N ALA A 71 19.35 -10.26 -17.72
CA ALA A 71 18.16 -10.74 -17.01
C ALA A 71 16.85 -10.46 -17.76
N LEU A 72 16.83 -9.45 -18.65
CA LEU A 72 15.66 -9.10 -19.47
C LEU A 72 15.46 -10.05 -20.66
N ASP A 73 16.54 -10.65 -21.18
CA ASP A 73 16.46 -11.61 -22.30
C ASP A 73 15.77 -12.95 -21.92
N ASP A 74 15.64 -13.24 -20.61
CA ASP A 74 14.98 -14.44 -20.08
C ASP A 74 13.49 -14.21 -19.73
N GLY A 75 12.92 -13.06 -20.10
CA GLY A 75 11.58 -12.61 -19.67
C GLY A 75 10.43 -13.51 -20.12
N ALA A 76 9.77 -14.18 -19.17
CA ALA A 76 8.47 -14.79 -19.38
C ALA A 76 7.41 -13.69 -19.59
N GLU A 77 6.64 -13.77 -20.69
CA GLU A 77 5.48 -12.90 -20.91
C GLU A 77 4.56 -12.95 -19.67
N LEU A 78 4.27 -11.80 -19.08
CA LEU A 78 3.26 -11.69 -18.02
C LEU A 78 1.93 -12.22 -18.57
N ALA A 79 1.44 -13.32 -17.99
CA ALA A 79 0.18 -13.91 -18.41
C ALA A 79 -0.95 -12.87 -18.37
N ALA A 80 -1.65 -12.71 -19.49
CA ALA A 80 -2.74 -11.75 -19.59
C ALA A 80 -3.82 -12.05 -18.54
N VAL A 81 -4.23 -11.03 -17.80
CA VAL A 81 -5.32 -11.16 -16.82
C VAL A 81 -6.61 -11.45 -17.57
N PRO A 82 -7.34 -12.54 -17.26
CA PRO A 82 -8.62 -12.82 -17.89
C PRO A 82 -9.59 -11.66 -17.74
N ALA A 83 -10.33 -11.33 -18.80
CA ALA A 83 -11.34 -10.28 -18.76
C ALA A 83 -12.48 -10.62 -17.79
N ASN A 84 -13.22 -9.59 -17.36
CA ASN A 84 -14.44 -9.77 -16.58
C ASN A 84 -15.52 -10.48 -17.43
N GLY A 85 -16.10 -11.55 -16.90
CA GLY A 85 -17.18 -12.28 -17.57
C GLY A 85 -18.60 -11.81 -17.24
N ILE A 86 -18.79 -10.88 -16.31
CA ILE A 86 -20.11 -10.40 -15.88
C ILE A 86 -20.58 -9.22 -16.76
N PRO A 87 -21.58 -9.40 -17.64
CA PRO A 87 -22.07 -8.32 -18.50
C PRO A 87 -22.83 -7.25 -17.71
N ALA A 88 -22.92 -6.05 -18.29
CA ALA A 88 -23.76 -4.97 -17.74
C ALA A 88 -25.24 -5.40 -17.71
N GLY A 89 -25.93 -5.12 -16.60
CA GLY A 89 -27.34 -5.48 -16.41
C GLY A 89 -27.59 -6.98 -16.21
N CYS A 90 -26.54 -7.79 -15.94
CA CYS A 90 -26.69 -9.21 -15.64
C CYS A 90 -27.60 -9.42 -14.43
N THR A 91 -28.67 -10.20 -14.56
CA THR A 91 -29.59 -10.51 -13.45
C THR A 91 -29.36 -11.89 -12.83
N ASP A 92 -28.50 -12.71 -13.44
CA ASP A 92 -28.21 -14.08 -13.02
C ASP A 92 -26.73 -14.39 -13.26
N ILE A 93 -25.93 -14.34 -12.19
CA ILE A 93 -24.47 -14.51 -12.26
C ILE A 93 -24.17 -16.00 -12.14
N THR A 94 -23.51 -16.55 -13.16
CA THR A 94 -23.14 -17.96 -13.18
C THR A 94 -21.66 -18.15 -12.84
N PRO A 95 -21.24 -19.32 -12.31
CA PRO A 95 -19.83 -19.59 -12.02
C PRO A 95 -18.88 -19.37 -13.20
N ALA A 96 -19.33 -19.60 -14.45
CA ALA A 96 -18.52 -19.42 -15.65
C ALA A 96 -18.20 -17.95 -15.96
N MET A 97 -18.93 -17.00 -15.36
CA MET A 97 -18.66 -15.56 -15.51
C MET A 97 -17.54 -15.07 -14.57
N LEU A 98 -17.20 -15.85 -13.54
CA LEU A 98 -16.19 -15.50 -12.54
C LEU A 98 -14.81 -15.99 -13.01
N THR A 99 -13.95 -15.07 -13.42
CA THR A 99 -12.69 -15.42 -14.09
C THR A 99 -11.46 -15.43 -13.18
N LEU A 100 -11.56 -14.86 -11.98
CA LEU A 100 -10.47 -14.80 -10.99
C LEU A 100 -10.77 -15.59 -9.70
N VAL A 101 -11.99 -16.10 -9.56
CA VAL A 101 -12.42 -16.89 -8.40
C VAL A 101 -13.37 -18.00 -8.84
N THR A 102 -13.32 -19.13 -8.15
CA THR A 102 -14.30 -20.20 -8.34
C THR A 102 -15.31 -20.17 -7.19
N LEU A 103 -16.59 -19.90 -7.49
CA LEU A 103 -17.70 -19.96 -6.53
C LEU A 103 -18.78 -20.94 -7.02
N GLN A 104 -19.46 -21.59 -6.08
CA GLN A 104 -20.63 -22.42 -6.35
C GLN A 104 -21.87 -21.52 -6.52
N PRO A 105 -22.93 -21.98 -7.22
CA PRO A 105 -24.15 -21.18 -7.39
C PRO A 105 -24.72 -20.65 -6.06
N ALA A 106 -24.78 -21.48 -5.02
CA ALA A 106 -25.26 -21.05 -3.70
C ALA A 106 -24.37 -20.00 -3.02
N GLU A 107 -23.05 -20.03 -3.26
CA GLU A 107 -22.10 -19.02 -2.79
C GLU A 107 -22.34 -17.67 -3.51
N ILE A 108 -22.63 -17.72 -4.82
CA ILE A 108 -22.95 -16.54 -5.63
C ILE A 108 -24.28 -15.92 -5.17
N ASP A 109 -25.31 -16.75 -4.96
CA ASP A 109 -26.62 -16.29 -4.48
C ASP A 109 -26.50 -15.58 -3.12
N ALA A 110 -25.73 -16.15 -2.19
CA ALA A 110 -25.49 -15.57 -0.88
C ALA A 110 -24.79 -14.20 -0.97
N LEU A 111 -23.78 -14.07 -1.84
CA LEU A 111 -23.10 -12.80 -2.11
C LEU A 111 -24.06 -11.76 -2.70
N VAL A 112 -24.84 -12.16 -3.71
CA VAL A 112 -25.79 -11.28 -4.42
C VAL A 112 -26.86 -10.73 -3.48
N LEU A 113 -27.32 -11.51 -2.50
CA LEU A 113 -28.27 -11.05 -1.47
C LEU A 113 -27.72 -9.89 -0.62
N GLY A 114 -26.40 -9.83 -0.42
CA GLY A 114 -25.73 -8.75 0.31
C GLY A 114 -25.54 -7.46 -0.48
N VAL A 115 -25.80 -7.47 -1.80
CA VAL A 115 -25.58 -6.33 -2.70
C VAL A 115 -26.91 -5.62 -2.99
N PRO A 116 -27.04 -4.31 -2.68
CA PRO A 116 -28.21 -3.54 -3.05
C PRO A 116 -28.45 -3.56 -4.57
N GLY A 117 -29.67 -3.88 -4.99
CA GLY A 117 -30.01 -4.07 -6.41
C GLY A 117 -29.69 -5.47 -6.96
N GLY A 118 -29.15 -6.36 -6.13
CA GLY A 118 -28.85 -7.75 -6.49
C GLY A 118 -27.81 -7.88 -7.61
N ALA A 119 -27.93 -8.93 -8.42
CA ALA A 119 -26.96 -9.28 -9.46
C ALA A 119 -26.76 -8.14 -10.48
N ALA A 120 -27.81 -7.34 -10.75
CA ALA A 120 -27.73 -6.23 -11.69
C ALA A 120 -26.73 -5.15 -11.25
N ASN A 121 -26.53 -5.00 -9.93
CA ASN A 121 -25.56 -4.07 -9.39
C ASN A 121 -24.18 -4.70 -9.18
N VAL A 122 -23.98 -5.99 -9.40
CA VAL A 122 -22.65 -6.59 -9.33
C VAL A 122 -21.92 -6.35 -10.66
N GLN A 123 -20.78 -5.68 -10.57
CA GLN A 123 -19.88 -5.45 -11.69
C GLN A 123 -18.90 -6.61 -11.86
N ASP A 124 -18.30 -7.07 -10.77
CA ASP A 124 -17.19 -8.03 -10.79
C ASP A 124 -17.05 -8.72 -9.42
N VAL A 125 -16.47 -9.93 -9.41
CA VAL A 125 -16.18 -10.68 -8.18
C VAL A 125 -14.83 -11.37 -8.33
N TYR A 126 -13.94 -11.12 -7.38
CA TYR A 126 -12.57 -11.66 -7.36
C TYR A 126 -12.07 -11.78 -5.92
N PRO A 127 -11.03 -12.58 -5.63
CA PRO A 127 -10.66 -12.86 -4.26
C PRO A 127 -9.93 -11.68 -3.60
N LEU A 128 -9.72 -11.73 -2.29
CA LEU A 128 -8.87 -10.76 -1.58
C LEU A 128 -7.39 -11.02 -1.87
N THR A 129 -6.58 -9.96 -1.82
CA THR A 129 -5.12 -10.11 -1.72
C THR A 129 -4.72 -10.63 -0.33
N PRO A 130 -3.52 -11.23 -0.18
CA PRO A 130 -3.08 -11.73 1.12
C PRO A 130 -3.07 -10.69 2.25
N LEU A 131 -2.72 -9.43 1.95
CA LEU A 131 -2.81 -8.35 2.95
C LEU A 131 -4.27 -8.04 3.32
N GLN A 132 -5.16 -7.93 2.33
CA GLN A 132 -6.58 -7.68 2.61
C GLN A 132 -7.19 -8.79 3.48
N GLN A 133 -6.77 -10.06 3.30
CA GLN A 133 -7.19 -11.17 4.17
C GLN A 133 -6.72 -10.98 5.61
N GLY A 134 -5.46 -10.57 5.81
CA GLY A 134 -4.92 -10.25 7.15
C GLY A 134 -5.68 -9.11 7.82
N MET A 135 -6.02 -8.07 7.07
CA MET A 135 -6.83 -6.95 7.58
C MET A 135 -8.26 -7.39 7.94
N LEU A 136 -8.89 -8.21 7.10
CA LEU A 136 -10.20 -8.78 7.38
C LEU A 136 -10.18 -9.62 8.66
N PHE A 137 -9.14 -10.43 8.87
CA PHE A 137 -8.98 -11.21 10.10
C PHE A 137 -8.96 -10.31 11.35
N HIS A 138 -8.15 -9.24 11.36
CA HIS A 138 -8.12 -8.31 12.48
C HIS A 138 -9.43 -7.54 12.64
N HIS A 139 -10.08 -7.14 11.54
CA HIS A 139 -11.42 -6.54 11.59
C HIS A 139 -12.44 -7.45 12.29
N LEU A 140 -12.39 -8.76 12.03
CA LEU A 140 -13.28 -9.74 12.64
C LEU A 140 -12.97 -9.99 14.13
N MET A 141 -11.69 -9.91 14.50
CA MET A 141 -11.26 -10.04 15.91
C MET A 141 -11.43 -8.76 16.71
N ALA A 142 -11.47 -7.61 16.03
CA ALA A 142 -11.71 -6.31 16.63
C ALA A 142 -13.12 -6.22 17.22
N GLY A 143 -13.20 -5.69 18.43
CA GLY A 143 -14.45 -5.42 19.14
C GLY A 143 -15.18 -4.20 18.55
N GLU A 144 -15.30 -3.14 19.35
CA GLU A 144 -16.01 -1.91 18.94
C GLU A 144 -15.19 -1.00 18.02
N HIS A 145 -13.86 -1.18 17.96
CA HIS A 145 -12.93 -0.30 17.27
C HIS A 145 -12.15 -1.04 16.20
N ASP A 146 -12.29 -0.58 14.97
CA ASP A 146 -11.58 -1.15 13.82
C ASP A 146 -10.17 -0.53 13.68
N PRO A 147 -9.09 -1.34 13.75
CA PRO A 147 -7.72 -0.84 13.73
C PRO A 147 -7.28 -0.25 12.38
N TYR A 148 -8.08 -0.45 11.31
CA TYR A 148 -7.74 -0.05 9.94
C TYR A 148 -8.65 1.05 9.40
N LEU A 149 -9.20 1.89 10.28
CA LEU A 149 -9.91 3.11 9.86
C LEU A 149 -8.97 4.29 9.74
N LEU A 150 -9.00 4.90 8.56
CA LEU A 150 -8.38 6.19 8.26
C LEU A 150 -9.42 7.27 8.47
N ARG A 151 -9.10 8.28 9.28
CA ARG A 151 -10.09 9.26 9.75
C ARG A 151 -9.57 10.68 9.57
N GLU A 152 -10.38 11.50 8.94
CA GLU A 152 -10.04 12.88 8.59
C GLU A 152 -11.19 13.81 8.95
N LEU A 153 -10.89 14.82 9.77
CA LEU A 153 -11.85 15.85 10.17
C LEU A 153 -11.55 17.14 9.40
N TYR A 154 -12.56 17.61 8.70
CA TYR A 154 -12.52 18.82 7.91
C TYR A 154 -13.44 19.90 8.49
N ALA A 155 -13.06 21.15 8.31
CA ALA A 155 -13.91 22.32 8.49
C ALA A 155 -14.15 23.03 7.15
N PHE A 156 -15.39 23.46 6.95
CA PHE A 156 -15.86 24.16 5.76
C PHE A 156 -16.48 25.49 6.16
N ASP A 157 -16.18 26.54 5.38
CA ASP A 157 -16.73 27.89 5.56
C ASP A 157 -18.24 28.00 5.27
N SER A 158 -18.80 27.02 4.56
CA SER A 158 -20.17 27.06 4.05
C SER A 158 -20.71 25.66 3.79
N ARG A 159 -22.04 25.53 3.81
CA ARG A 159 -22.72 24.26 3.53
C ARG A 159 -22.56 23.86 2.07
N GLU A 160 -22.64 24.83 1.18
CA GLU A 160 -22.53 24.66 -0.26
C GLU A 160 -21.17 24.06 -0.64
N ARG A 161 -20.09 24.51 0.00
CA ARG A 161 -18.74 23.96 -0.23
C ARG A 161 -18.60 22.53 0.27
N LEU A 162 -19.18 22.22 1.44
CA LEU A 162 -19.24 20.85 1.95
C LEU A 162 -19.99 19.94 0.98
N ASP A 163 -21.18 20.35 0.52
CA ASP A 163 -21.99 19.56 -0.40
C ASP A 163 -21.29 19.39 -1.76
N ALA A 164 -20.58 20.42 -2.25
CA ALA A 164 -19.75 20.32 -3.45
C ALA A 164 -18.59 19.32 -3.28
N TYR A 165 -17.95 19.31 -2.11
CA TYR A 165 -16.91 18.34 -1.78
C TYR A 165 -17.45 16.90 -1.76
N LEU A 166 -18.62 16.67 -1.14
CA LEU A 166 -19.28 15.36 -1.16
C LEU A 166 -19.69 14.93 -2.58
N GLY A 167 -20.13 15.87 -3.42
CA GLY A 167 -20.42 15.61 -4.83
C GLY A 167 -19.16 15.20 -5.62
N ALA A 168 -18.04 15.89 -5.39
CA ALA A 168 -16.75 15.54 -5.99
C ALA A 168 -16.26 14.15 -5.51
N MET A 169 -16.38 13.85 -4.22
CA MET A 169 -16.10 12.53 -3.66
C MET A 169 -16.95 11.44 -4.32
N GLN A 170 -18.25 11.66 -4.50
CA GLN A 170 -19.13 10.70 -5.19
C GLN A 170 -18.68 10.45 -6.64
N ALA A 171 -18.28 11.48 -7.37
CA ALA A 171 -17.81 11.33 -8.75
C ALA A 171 -16.53 10.47 -8.82
N VAL A 172 -15.62 10.61 -7.85
CA VAL A 172 -14.44 9.75 -7.73
C VAL A 172 -14.83 8.31 -7.38
N ILE A 173 -15.80 8.10 -6.48
CA ILE A 173 -16.33 6.77 -6.16
C ILE A 173 -16.90 6.09 -7.42
N ASP A 174 -17.71 6.80 -8.21
CA ASP A 174 -18.32 6.27 -9.43
C ASP A 174 -17.24 5.80 -10.43
N ARG A 175 -16.15 6.55 -10.50
CA ARG A 175 -15.05 6.33 -11.44
C ARG A 175 -14.13 5.15 -11.08
N HIS A 176 -13.95 4.82 -9.79
CA HIS A 176 -12.98 3.80 -9.35
C HIS A 176 -13.65 2.58 -8.70
N ASP A 177 -13.51 1.42 -9.33
CA ASP A 177 -14.08 0.15 -8.89
C ASP A 177 -13.80 -0.18 -7.42
N ILE A 178 -12.57 0.06 -6.96
CA ILE A 178 -12.15 -0.28 -5.59
C ILE A 178 -12.90 0.53 -4.53
N LEU A 179 -13.33 1.76 -4.85
CA LEU A 179 -14.13 2.58 -3.93
C LEU A 179 -15.60 2.12 -3.87
N ARG A 180 -16.05 1.36 -4.88
CA ARG A 180 -17.36 0.69 -4.93
C ARG A 180 -17.30 -0.80 -4.55
N THR A 181 -16.21 -1.22 -3.91
CA THR A 181 -15.99 -2.64 -3.57
C THR A 181 -16.41 -2.94 -2.13
N SER A 182 -17.07 -4.09 -1.96
CA SER A 182 -17.42 -4.69 -0.67
C SER A 182 -16.71 -6.04 -0.49
N LEU A 183 -16.56 -6.50 0.74
CA LEU A 183 -15.95 -7.79 1.09
C LEU A 183 -17.02 -8.77 1.60
N HIS A 184 -16.92 -10.02 1.17
CA HIS A 184 -17.84 -11.11 1.53
C HIS A 184 -17.03 -12.34 1.94
N TRP A 185 -17.41 -13.00 3.04
CA TRP A 185 -16.70 -14.17 3.56
C TRP A 185 -17.63 -15.20 4.23
N GLU A 186 -18.83 -14.79 4.60
CA GLU A 186 -19.81 -15.64 5.29
C GLU A 186 -20.35 -16.71 4.34
N GLY A 187 -20.17 -17.99 4.69
CA GLY A 187 -20.63 -19.11 3.87
C GLY A 187 -19.85 -19.33 2.58
N LEU A 188 -18.71 -18.65 2.41
CA LEU A 188 -17.82 -18.79 1.25
C LEU A 188 -16.58 -19.62 1.62
N ARG A 189 -16.07 -20.38 0.65
CA ARG A 189 -14.81 -21.14 0.81
C ARG A 189 -13.57 -20.27 1.02
N GLU A 190 -13.60 -19.06 0.47
CA GLU A 190 -12.57 -18.04 0.63
C GLU A 190 -13.23 -16.66 0.62
N PRO A 191 -12.67 -15.65 1.31
CA PRO A 191 -13.20 -14.31 1.26
C PRO A 191 -12.99 -13.70 -0.13
N VAL A 192 -14.01 -13.00 -0.62
CA VAL A 192 -14.03 -12.35 -1.94
C VAL A 192 -14.40 -10.88 -1.84
N GLN A 193 -14.00 -10.14 -2.87
CA GLN A 193 -14.39 -8.77 -3.14
C GLN A 193 -15.52 -8.78 -4.18
N ALA A 194 -16.52 -7.94 -3.99
CA ALA A 194 -17.57 -7.68 -4.96
C ALA A 194 -17.61 -6.20 -5.32
N VAL A 195 -17.35 -5.88 -6.59
CA VAL A 195 -17.43 -4.52 -7.14
C VAL A 195 -18.88 -4.22 -7.46
N TRP A 196 -19.43 -3.13 -6.93
CA TRP A 196 -20.79 -2.69 -7.22
C TRP A 196 -20.79 -1.71 -8.38
N ARG A 197 -21.75 -1.75 -9.30
CA ARG A 197 -21.87 -0.76 -10.40
C ARG A 197 -22.17 0.63 -9.86
N GLU A 198 -23.06 0.70 -8.88
CA GLU A 198 -23.44 1.92 -8.18
C GLU A 198 -23.28 1.73 -6.66
N ALA A 199 -22.51 2.62 -6.04
CA ALA A 199 -22.39 2.71 -4.59
C ALA A 199 -22.44 4.19 -4.17
N ARG A 200 -23.41 4.55 -3.34
CA ARG A 200 -23.62 5.95 -2.92
C ARG A 200 -22.95 6.23 -1.58
N LEU A 201 -22.19 7.32 -1.53
CA LEU A 201 -21.64 7.86 -0.29
C LEU A 201 -22.77 8.29 0.63
N GLN A 202 -22.87 7.64 1.78
CA GLN A 202 -23.83 8.02 2.81
C GLN A 202 -23.22 9.11 3.69
N ALA A 203 -23.85 10.28 3.66
CA ALA A 203 -23.52 11.42 4.51
C ALA A 203 -24.63 11.66 5.53
N GLU A 204 -24.35 11.41 6.81
CA GLU A 204 -25.30 11.60 7.91
C GLU A 204 -25.02 12.92 8.61
N THR A 205 -26.07 13.72 8.87
CA THR A 205 -25.94 14.92 9.70
C THR A 205 -26.27 14.57 11.15
N VAL A 206 -25.35 14.84 12.07
CA VAL A 206 -25.50 14.60 13.51
C VAL A 206 -25.71 15.92 14.24
N ALA A 207 -26.56 15.90 15.26
CA ALA A 207 -26.74 17.07 16.13
C ALA A 207 -25.50 17.23 17.03
N ALA A 208 -24.80 18.36 16.93
CA ALA A 208 -23.75 18.72 17.88
C ALA A 208 -24.43 19.15 19.19
N GLY A 209 -24.62 18.20 20.13
CA GLY A 209 -25.21 18.49 21.44
C GLY A 209 -24.23 19.11 22.45
N THR A 210 -23.00 19.39 22.04
CA THR A 210 -21.87 19.77 22.91
C THR A 210 -21.31 21.14 22.51
N ALA A 211 -20.65 21.81 23.46
CA ALA A 211 -19.93 23.07 23.20
C ALA A 211 -18.75 22.90 22.22
N ASP A 212 -18.25 21.68 22.06
CA ASP A 212 -17.24 21.31 21.05
C ASP A 212 -17.82 20.30 20.07
N ALA A 213 -18.25 20.78 18.91
CA ALA A 213 -18.81 19.97 17.84
C ALA A 213 -17.76 19.07 17.18
N ALA A 214 -16.50 19.50 17.14
CA ALA A 214 -15.40 18.75 16.53
C ALA A 214 -15.06 17.50 17.34
N GLU A 215 -14.95 17.63 18.66
CA GLU A 215 -14.70 16.50 19.55
C GLU A 215 -15.88 15.53 19.60
N ALA A 216 -17.13 16.02 19.62
CA ALA A 216 -18.29 15.14 19.58
C ALA A 216 -18.39 14.36 18.26
N LEU A 217 -18.09 15.01 17.13
CA LEU A 217 -18.04 14.35 15.82
C LEU A 217 -16.90 13.32 15.79
N TRP A 218 -15.72 13.65 16.33
CA TRP A 218 -14.58 12.75 16.40
C TRP A 218 -14.84 11.51 17.24
N HIS A 219 -15.58 11.59 18.34
CA HIS A 219 -15.86 10.43 19.18
C HIS A 219 -17.17 9.70 18.83
N HIS A 220 -17.82 10.08 17.72
CA HIS A 220 -19.11 9.56 17.32
C HIS A 220 -19.10 8.02 17.15
N PRO A 221 -19.98 7.25 17.85
CA PRO A 221 -19.91 5.79 17.88
C PRO A 221 -20.00 5.12 16.50
N ARG A 222 -20.79 5.68 15.57
CA ARG A 222 -20.95 5.14 14.21
C ARG A 222 -19.71 5.27 13.33
N GLN A 223 -18.68 5.97 13.80
CA GLN A 223 -17.43 6.23 13.07
C GLN A 223 -16.27 5.37 13.57
N ARG A 224 -16.53 4.43 14.49
CA ARG A 224 -15.52 3.52 15.06
C ARG A 224 -15.36 2.20 14.29
N ARG A 225 -16.30 1.89 13.39
CA ARG A 225 -16.29 0.67 12.57
C ARG A 225 -17.08 0.88 11.27
N ILE A 226 -16.62 0.28 10.17
CA ILE A 226 -17.34 0.23 8.90
C ILE A 226 -17.73 -1.23 8.62
N ASP A 227 -18.98 -1.48 8.23
CA ASP A 227 -19.39 -2.80 7.76
C ASP A 227 -18.78 -3.07 6.38
N LEU A 228 -17.81 -3.98 6.33
CA LEU A 228 -17.06 -4.29 5.11
C LEU A 228 -17.94 -4.95 4.02
N ARG A 229 -19.14 -5.40 4.37
CA ARG A 229 -20.09 -5.99 3.41
C ARG A 229 -20.83 -4.94 2.59
N GLN A 230 -20.68 -3.65 2.88
CA GLN A 230 -21.47 -2.57 2.29
C GLN A 230 -20.60 -1.47 1.67
N ALA A 231 -20.51 -1.44 0.34
CA ALA A 231 -19.81 -0.39 -0.37
C ALA A 231 -20.62 0.93 -0.40
N PRO A 232 -19.96 2.10 -0.52
CA PRO A 232 -18.52 2.28 -0.44
C PRO A 232 -18.02 2.06 0.99
N LEU A 233 -16.78 1.57 1.15
CA LEU A 233 -16.11 1.45 2.47
C LEU A 233 -15.59 2.80 2.97
N LEU A 234 -16.46 3.79 2.86
CA LEU A 234 -16.26 5.19 3.17
C LEU A 234 -17.55 5.71 3.82
N ARG A 235 -17.42 6.50 4.88
CA ARG A 235 -18.52 7.12 5.61
C ARG A 235 -18.27 8.59 5.82
N ALA A 236 -19.34 9.37 5.77
CA ALA A 236 -19.33 10.79 6.05
C ALA A 236 -20.30 11.12 7.20
N CYS A 237 -19.81 11.77 8.25
CA CYS A 237 -20.66 12.40 9.26
C CYS A 237 -20.44 13.90 9.26
N ILE A 238 -21.54 14.66 9.28
CA ILE A 238 -21.57 16.11 9.20
C ILE A 238 -22.08 16.66 10.52
N ALA A 239 -21.45 17.70 11.05
CA ALA A 239 -21.98 18.50 12.15
C ALA A 239 -21.92 19.99 11.80
N HIS A 240 -22.84 20.77 12.36
CA HIS A 240 -22.75 22.23 12.31
C HIS A 240 -22.12 22.74 13.59
N ASP A 241 -21.03 23.49 13.47
CA ASP A 241 -20.37 24.17 14.58
C ASP A 241 -20.96 25.59 14.69
N GLU A 242 -22.08 25.71 15.42
CA GLU A 242 -22.80 26.98 15.58
C GLU A 242 -21.92 28.11 16.15
N PRO A 243 -21.10 27.90 17.20
CA PRO A 243 -20.18 28.93 17.69
C PRO A 243 -19.14 29.37 16.66
N GLY A 244 -18.62 28.42 15.86
CA GLY A 244 -17.62 28.68 14.84
C GLY A 244 -18.18 29.19 13.50
N GLY A 245 -19.49 29.12 13.30
CA GLY A 245 -20.15 29.45 12.04
C GLY A 245 -19.66 28.60 10.86
N ARG A 246 -19.26 27.35 11.12
CA ARG A 246 -18.62 26.45 10.14
C ARG A 246 -19.29 25.08 10.11
N TRP A 247 -19.07 24.36 9.02
CA TRP A 247 -19.53 22.98 8.86
C TRP A 247 -18.38 22.02 9.03
N LEU A 248 -18.60 20.97 9.80
CA LEU A 248 -17.61 19.94 10.07
C LEU A 248 -17.98 18.66 9.30
N LEU A 249 -16.99 18.00 8.74
CA LEU A 249 -17.12 16.70 8.09
C LEU A 249 -16.06 15.76 8.63
N LEU A 250 -16.49 14.66 9.23
CA LEU A 250 -15.63 13.52 9.54
C LEU A 250 -15.79 12.49 8.41
N LEU A 251 -14.72 12.25 7.68
CA LEU A 251 -14.60 11.16 6.72
C LEU A 251 -13.86 10.00 7.38
N SER A 252 -14.43 8.81 7.26
CA SER A 252 -13.79 7.56 7.67
C SER A 252 -13.74 6.61 6.48
N LEU A 253 -12.55 6.13 6.13
CA LEU A 253 -12.31 5.17 5.06
C LEU A 253 -11.65 3.92 5.65
N HIS A 254 -12.06 2.74 5.20
CA HIS A 254 -11.40 1.51 5.60
C HIS A 254 -10.16 1.26 4.74
N HIS A 255 -8.99 1.10 5.36
CA HIS A 255 -7.69 1.00 4.70
C HIS A 255 -7.59 -0.19 3.73
N VAL A 256 -8.49 -1.18 3.83
CA VAL A 256 -8.56 -2.34 2.89
C VAL A 256 -8.77 -1.98 1.42
N VAL A 257 -9.27 -0.77 1.12
CA VAL A 257 -9.53 -0.30 -0.27
C VAL A 257 -8.58 0.80 -0.74
N ALA A 258 -7.67 1.30 0.11
CA ALA A 258 -6.74 2.35 -0.26
C ALA A 258 -5.47 2.31 0.58
N ASP A 259 -4.32 2.53 -0.04
CA ASP A 259 -3.09 2.94 0.64
C ASP A 259 -2.86 4.46 0.51
N HIS A 260 -1.74 4.95 1.05
CA HIS A 260 -1.39 6.37 1.03
C HIS A 260 -1.36 6.96 -0.40
N GLU A 261 -0.75 6.26 -1.36
CA GLU A 261 -0.73 6.67 -2.77
C GLU A 261 -2.14 6.72 -3.37
N GLY A 262 -2.98 5.76 -3.01
CA GLY A 262 -4.40 5.76 -3.37
C GLY A 262 -5.13 6.99 -2.81
N LEU A 263 -4.90 7.33 -1.55
CA LEU A 263 -5.52 8.51 -0.94
C LEU A 263 -5.06 9.81 -1.61
N ASP A 264 -3.77 9.92 -1.95
CA ASP A 264 -3.24 11.08 -2.66
C ASP A 264 -3.84 11.22 -4.07
N LEU A 265 -4.05 10.12 -4.78
CA LEU A 265 -4.78 10.14 -6.05
C LEU A 265 -6.23 10.55 -5.87
N LEU A 266 -6.94 9.98 -4.88
CA LEU A 266 -8.31 10.33 -4.55
C LEU A 266 -8.42 11.84 -4.30
N GLN A 267 -7.53 12.41 -3.47
CA GLN A 267 -7.50 13.83 -3.15
C GLN A 267 -7.18 14.72 -4.36
N ARG A 268 -6.36 14.24 -5.29
CA ARG A 268 -6.09 14.95 -6.57
C ARG A 268 -7.31 14.96 -7.47
N GLU A 269 -8.01 13.83 -7.61
CA GLU A 269 -9.21 13.76 -8.45
C GLU A 269 -10.37 14.56 -7.84
N VAL A 270 -10.56 14.56 -6.52
CA VAL A 270 -11.54 15.43 -5.84
C VAL A 270 -11.30 16.90 -6.16
N ARG A 271 -10.03 17.35 -6.13
CA ARG A 271 -9.66 18.72 -6.51
C ARG A 271 -9.99 19.01 -7.97
N ALA A 272 -9.70 18.07 -8.88
CA ALA A 272 -10.02 18.21 -10.30
C ALA A 272 -11.54 18.36 -10.50
N HIS A 273 -12.36 17.56 -9.81
CA HIS A 273 -13.82 17.69 -9.83
C HIS A 273 -14.31 19.03 -9.28
N LEU A 274 -13.76 19.51 -8.16
CA LEU A 274 -14.11 20.81 -7.58
C LEU A 274 -13.72 21.98 -8.49
N ALA A 275 -12.62 21.85 -9.24
CA ALA A 275 -12.17 22.86 -10.21
C ALA A 275 -12.91 22.77 -11.56
N GLY A 276 -13.67 21.69 -11.80
CA GLY A 276 -14.27 21.40 -13.10
C GLY A 276 -13.27 20.94 -14.16
N ASP A 277 -12.02 20.65 -13.79
CA ASP A 277 -10.92 20.26 -14.68
C ASP A 277 -10.76 18.74 -14.75
N THR A 278 -11.80 18.05 -15.23
CA THR A 278 -11.84 16.58 -15.30
C THR A 278 -11.37 16.02 -16.65
N GLY A 279 -11.23 16.87 -17.67
CA GLY A 279 -10.92 16.45 -19.04
C GLY A 279 -9.52 15.85 -19.23
N GLY A 280 -8.61 16.08 -18.28
CA GLY A 280 -7.26 15.52 -18.26
C GLY A 280 -7.07 14.27 -17.41
N LEU A 281 -8.11 13.75 -16.75
CA LEU A 281 -7.99 12.56 -15.91
C LEU A 281 -7.80 11.30 -16.79
N PRO A 282 -6.75 10.48 -16.55
CA PRO A 282 -6.52 9.25 -17.32
C PRO A 282 -7.67 8.24 -17.10
N PRO A 283 -7.79 7.14 -17.85
CA PRO A 283 -8.73 6.08 -17.49
C PRO A 283 -8.44 5.52 -16.08
N ALA A 284 -9.47 5.18 -15.32
CA ALA A 284 -9.30 4.54 -14.02
C ALA A 284 -8.79 3.10 -14.21
N ALA A 285 -7.64 2.77 -13.65
CA ALA A 285 -7.07 1.43 -13.72
C ALA A 285 -7.86 0.47 -12.81
N PRO A 286 -8.26 -0.72 -13.30
CA PRO A 286 -9.05 -1.65 -12.51
C PRO A 286 -8.16 -2.41 -11.51
N PHE A 287 -8.58 -2.44 -10.24
CA PHE A 287 -7.80 -3.10 -9.17
C PHE A 287 -7.71 -4.63 -9.34
N ARG A 288 -8.63 -5.25 -10.10
CA ARG A 288 -8.63 -6.70 -10.38
C ARG A 288 -7.30 -7.20 -10.98
N ASP A 289 -6.64 -6.37 -11.78
CA ASP A 289 -5.41 -6.75 -12.46
C ASP A 289 -4.26 -6.89 -11.47
N PHE A 290 -4.24 -6.02 -10.45
CA PHE A 290 -3.33 -6.13 -9.33
C PHE A 290 -3.61 -7.40 -8.53
N VAL A 291 -4.87 -7.69 -8.21
CA VAL A 291 -5.26 -8.91 -7.47
C VAL A 291 -4.81 -10.17 -8.19
N ALA A 292 -5.03 -10.25 -9.51
CA ALA A 292 -4.63 -11.40 -10.32
C ALA A 292 -3.11 -11.63 -10.27
N ARG A 293 -2.31 -10.56 -10.38
CA ARG A 293 -0.85 -10.64 -10.29
C ARG A 293 -0.38 -11.00 -8.88
N ALA A 294 -0.98 -10.40 -7.86
CA ALA A 294 -0.66 -10.67 -6.45
C ALA A 294 -0.89 -12.13 -6.05
N ARG A 295 -1.69 -12.88 -6.82
CA ARG A 295 -1.99 -14.30 -6.60
C ARG A 295 -1.40 -15.23 -7.66
N SER A 296 -0.55 -14.71 -8.55
CA SER A 296 0.03 -15.50 -9.64
C SER A 296 1.14 -16.44 -9.17
N THR A 297 1.90 -16.03 -8.15
CA THR A 297 2.97 -16.84 -7.55
C THR A 297 2.38 -17.88 -6.60
N PRO A 298 2.69 -19.18 -6.76
CA PRO A 298 2.22 -20.21 -5.84
C PRO A 298 2.80 -20.05 -4.43
N ASP A 299 1.99 -20.32 -3.40
CA ASP A 299 2.40 -20.23 -1.99
C ASP A 299 3.68 -21.02 -1.68
N SER A 300 3.88 -22.19 -2.29
CA SER A 300 5.09 -23.02 -2.09
C SER A 300 6.42 -22.30 -2.40
N VAL A 301 6.39 -21.32 -3.34
CA VAL A 301 7.56 -20.51 -3.69
C VAL A 301 7.88 -19.53 -2.57
N HIS A 302 6.84 -18.89 -1.99
CA HIS A 302 6.99 -18.04 -0.82
C HIS A 302 7.42 -18.85 0.42
N GLU A 303 6.86 -20.04 0.62
CA GLU A 303 7.18 -20.90 1.75
C GLU A 303 8.66 -21.28 1.78
N SER A 304 9.22 -21.70 0.64
CA SER A 304 10.66 -22.02 0.55
C SER A 304 11.53 -20.84 0.99
N PHE A 305 11.24 -19.64 0.47
CA PHE A 305 12.00 -18.44 0.78
C PHE A 305 11.92 -18.05 2.26
N PHE A 306 10.71 -18.06 2.84
CA PHE A 306 10.54 -17.71 4.25
C PHE A 306 11.04 -18.80 5.19
N SER A 307 10.99 -20.07 4.81
CA SER A 307 11.64 -21.16 5.57
C SER A 307 13.15 -20.98 5.63
N ASP A 308 13.79 -20.56 4.53
CA ASP A 308 15.22 -20.26 4.52
C ASP A 308 15.56 -19.01 5.36
N MET A 309 14.68 -18.01 5.40
CA MET A 309 14.90 -16.78 6.18
C MET A 309 14.60 -16.94 7.68
N LEU A 310 13.56 -17.71 8.04
CA LEU A 310 12.95 -17.69 9.37
C LEU A 310 12.94 -19.06 10.08
N GLY A 311 13.34 -20.14 9.40
CA GLY A 311 13.14 -21.52 9.88
C GLY A 311 13.87 -21.92 11.16
N ASP A 312 14.86 -21.13 11.59
CA ASP A 312 15.59 -21.25 12.86
C ASP A 312 15.21 -20.16 13.88
N VAL A 313 14.32 -19.23 13.54
CA VAL A 313 13.80 -18.21 14.47
C VAL A 313 12.81 -18.88 15.43
N ASP A 314 13.18 -18.96 16.71
CA ASP A 314 12.41 -19.61 17.78
C ASP A 314 11.88 -18.65 18.85
N GLU A 315 12.30 -17.39 18.82
CA GLU A 315 11.89 -16.35 19.75
C GLU A 315 11.57 -15.04 19.00
N PRO A 316 10.47 -14.36 19.35
CA PRO A 316 10.03 -13.16 18.65
C PRO A 316 10.91 -11.94 18.94
N THR A 317 10.84 -10.94 18.07
CA THR A 317 11.45 -9.63 18.31
C THR A 317 10.39 -8.66 18.82
N LEU A 318 10.33 -8.51 20.15
CA LEU A 318 9.33 -7.70 20.85
C LEU A 318 10.01 -6.63 21.71
N PRO A 319 10.47 -5.50 21.14
CA PRO A 319 10.87 -4.33 21.91
C PRO A 319 9.82 -4.01 22.98
N TYR A 320 10.32 -3.70 24.19
CA TYR A 320 9.52 -3.45 25.40
C TYR A 320 8.61 -4.61 25.86
N GLY A 321 8.72 -5.80 25.26
CA GLY A 321 7.91 -6.97 25.62
C GLY A 321 6.42 -6.85 25.27
N LEU A 322 6.06 -5.92 24.37
CA LEU A 322 4.67 -5.69 23.96
C LEU A 322 4.22 -6.79 22.99
N ALA A 323 3.74 -7.91 23.52
CA ALA A 323 3.23 -9.03 22.73
C ALA A 323 1.76 -8.85 22.27
N ASP A 324 1.02 -7.96 22.94
CA ASP A 324 -0.36 -7.67 22.59
C ASP A 324 -0.41 -6.64 21.45
N MET A 325 -0.97 -7.06 20.31
CA MET A 325 -1.19 -6.25 19.11
C MET A 325 -2.69 -6.04 18.83
N GLN A 326 -3.55 -6.30 19.82
CA GLN A 326 -5.01 -6.19 19.69
C GLN A 326 -5.55 -4.82 20.14
N GLY A 327 -4.67 -3.86 20.44
CA GLY A 327 -5.06 -2.50 20.79
C GLY A 327 -5.70 -1.74 19.63
N ASP A 328 -6.53 -0.75 19.96
CA ASP A 328 -7.21 0.14 19.00
C ASP A 328 -6.33 1.32 18.55
N GLY A 329 -5.14 1.46 19.13
CA GLY A 329 -4.18 2.52 18.84
C GLY A 329 -4.57 3.90 19.42
N ASP A 330 -5.55 3.98 20.34
CA ASP A 330 -5.94 5.24 21.00
C ASP A 330 -4.79 5.84 21.83
N ASP A 331 -3.96 4.98 22.44
CA ASP A 331 -2.83 5.39 23.29
C ASP A 331 -1.51 5.63 22.51
N VAL A 332 -1.52 5.55 21.18
CA VAL A 332 -0.31 5.75 20.37
C VAL A 332 0.08 7.23 20.37
N VAL A 333 1.31 7.51 20.79
CA VAL A 333 1.90 8.86 20.75
C VAL A 333 2.86 8.94 19.57
N GLN A 334 2.68 9.98 18.75
CA GLN A 334 3.54 10.26 17.60
C GLN A 334 4.55 11.36 17.93
N ALA A 335 5.78 11.18 17.46
CA ALA A 335 6.80 12.22 17.43
C ALA A 335 7.37 12.32 16.02
N VAL A 336 7.64 13.55 15.56
CA VAL A 336 8.26 13.83 14.26
C VAL A 336 9.57 14.55 14.52
N VAL A 337 10.65 14.04 13.92
CA VAL A 337 11.99 14.58 14.08
C VAL A 337 12.59 14.78 12.70
N ALA A 338 12.92 16.02 12.35
CA ALA A 338 13.59 16.31 11.10
C ALA A 338 15.07 15.89 11.18
N LEU A 339 15.56 15.13 10.20
CA LEU A 339 16.97 14.84 10.10
C LEU A 339 17.74 16.10 9.73
N GLN A 340 18.87 16.32 10.41
CA GLN A 340 19.74 17.45 10.09
C GLN A 340 20.23 17.33 8.63
N PRO A 341 20.22 18.41 7.83
CA PRO A 341 20.55 18.34 6.40
C PRO A 341 21.90 17.68 6.11
N GLY A 342 22.91 17.90 6.96
CA GLY A 342 24.22 17.26 6.84
C GLY A 342 24.19 15.74 7.06
N LEU A 343 23.34 15.26 7.97
CA LEU A 343 23.16 13.82 8.19
C LEU A 343 22.40 13.18 7.01
N ALA A 344 21.34 13.84 6.52
CA ALA A 344 20.59 13.36 5.35
C ALA A 344 21.50 13.26 4.11
N ALA A 345 22.33 14.27 3.85
CA ALA A 345 23.33 14.23 2.78
C ALA A 345 24.37 13.11 3.01
N GLY A 346 24.87 12.96 4.24
CA GLY A 346 25.81 11.90 4.59
C GLY A 346 25.25 10.49 4.39
N LEU A 347 23.96 10.27 4.66
CA LEU A 347 23.28 9.00 4.38
C LEU A 347 23.21 8.71 2.88
N GLN A 348 22.92 9.73 2.05
CA GLN A 348 22.91 9.58 0.59
C GLN A 348 24.30 9.23 0.05
N ASP A 349 25.34 9.91 0.53
CA ASP A 349 26.72 9.66 0.11
C ASP A 349 27.23 8.29 0.57
N ALA A 350 26.87 7.86 1.79
CA ALA A 350 27.18 6.53 2.29
C ALA A 350 26.49 5.44 1.46
N ALA A 351 25.21 5.64 1.12
CA ALA A 351 24.44 4.71 0.30
C ALA A 351 25.10 4.50 -1.08
N ARG A 352 25.47 5.61 -1.76
CA ARG A 352 26.22 5.58 -3.03
C ARG A 352 27.56 4.88 -2.88
N THR A 353 28.33 5.21 -1.84
CA THR A 353 29.66 4.63 -1.60
C THR A 353 29.61 3.12 -1.37
N PHE A 354 28.52 2.62 -0.76
CA PHE A 354 28.36 1.20 -0.49
C PHE A 354 27.68 0.44 -1.64
N GLY A 355 27.09 1.15 -2.61
CA GLY A 355 26.31 0.59 -3.71
C GLY A 355 24.96 0.05 -3.24
N VAL A 356 24.30 0.76 -2.32
CA VAL A 356 23.00 0.39 -1.72
C VAL A 356 22.05 1.58 -1.73
N THR A 357 20.81 1.38 -1.31
CA THR A 357 19.82 2.47 -1.17
C THR A 357 19.87 3.11 0.22
N PRO A 358 19.51 4.40 0.37
CA PRO A 358 19.31 5.02 1.69
C PRO A 358 18.30 4.26 2.55
N ALA A 359 17.26 3.69 1.93
CA ALA A 359 16.32 2.80 2.59
C ALA A 359 17.04 1.64 3.30
N SER A 360 18.03 1.01 2.66
CA SER A 360 18.80 -0.10 3.25
C SER A 360 19.55 0.35 4.51
N LEU A 361 20.09 1.57 4.51
CA LEU A 361 20.77 2.13 5.68
C LEU A 361 19.78 2.43 6.83
N CYS A 362 18.59 2.95 6.51
CA CYS A 362 17.54 3.19 7.51
C CYS A 362 17.02 1.88 8.13
N HIS A 363 16.85 0.82 7.34
CA HIS A 363 16.50 -0.51 7.84
C HIS A 363 17.58 -1.07 8.77
N LEU A 364 18.85 -0.94 8.40
CA LEU A 364 19.96 -1.36 9.26
C LEU A 364 20.01 -0.56 10.57
N ALA A 365 19.81 0.77 10.50
CA ALA A 365 19.78 1.61 11.70
C ALA A 365 18.62 1.22 12.63
N PHE A 366 17.43 0.94 12.08
CA PHE A 366 16.30 0.48 12.86
C PHE A 366 16.54 -0.89 13.49
N ALA A 367 17.14 -1.82 12.74
CA ALA A 367 17.55 -3.13 13.28
C ALA A 367 18.50 -2.97 14.48
N GLN A 368 19.46 -2.04 14.41
CA GLN A 368 20.35 -1.74 15.53
C GLN A 368 19.61 -1.21 16.76
N VAL A 369 18.58 -0.37 16.57
CA VAL A 369 17.73 0.11 17.67
C VAL A 369 16.98 -1.07 18.31
N LEU A 370 16.34 -1.92 17.50
CA LEU A 370 15.59 -3.09 17.97
C LEU A 370 16.50 -4.08 18.71
N ALA A 371 17.69 -4.33 18.19
CA ALA A 371 18.70 -5.19 18.81
C ALA A 371 19.07 -4.71 20.21
N ARG A 372 19.25 -3.40 20.40
CA ARG A 372 19.52 -2.81 21.72
C ARG A 372 18.33 -2.89 22.66
N LEU A 373 17.11 -2.65 22.16
CA LEU A 373 15.89 -2.72 22.96
C LEU A 373 15.57 -4.16 23.39
N CYS A 374 15.82 -5.13 22.53
CA CYS A 374 15.55 -6.55 22.78
C CYS A 374 16.73 -7.27 23.44
N ARG A 375 17.94 -6.67 23.44
CA ARG A 375 19.21 -7.28 23.85
C ARG A 375 19.54 -8.55 23.04
N ARG A 376 19.42 -8.46 21.72
CA ARG A 376 19.66 -9.56 20.77
C ARG A 376 20.47 -9.03 19.59
N ASP A 377 21.31 -9.88 19.00
CA ASP A 377 22.11 -9.53 17.83
C ASP A 377 21.47 -9.99 16.51
N ASP A 378 20.31 -10.65 16.57
CA ASP A 378 19.50 -11.07 15.43
C ASP A 378 18.06 -10.61 15.68
N VAL A 379 17.50 -9.85 14.74
CA VAL A 379 16.19 -9.21 14.88
C VAL A 379 15.35 -9.43 13.65
N VAL A 380 14.05 -9.60 13.88
CA VAL A 380 13.01 -9.67 12.84
C VAL A 380 12.05 -8.49 13.04
N PHE A 381 11.74 -7.78 11.98
CA PHE A 381 10.75 -6.69 12.03
C PHE A 381 10.02 -6.58 10.68
N GLY A 382 8.87 -5.91 10.68
CA GLY A 382 8.11 -5.71 9.46
C GLY A 382 8.70 -4.60 8.61
N THR A 383 8.86 -4.84 7.32
CA THR A 383 9.13 -3.79 6.32
C THR A 383 7.91 -3.61 5.43
N VAL A 384 7.52 -2.35 5.20
CA VAL A 384 6.45 -2.00 4.27
C VAL A 384 7.00 -1.96 2.85
N LEU A 385 6.48 -2.81 1.98
CA LEU A 385 6.78 -2.88 0.56
C LEU A 385 5.73 -2.13 -0.24
N PHE A 386 6.16 -1.49 -1.33
CA PHE A 386 5.32 -0.61 -2.14
C PHE A 386 4.26 -1.37 -2.96
N GLY A 387 4.57 -2.61 -3.39
CA GLY A 387 3.64 -3.50 -4.11
C GLY A 387 3.22 -3.07 -5.52
N ARG A 388 3.46 -1.82 -5.94
CA ARG A 388 3.02 -1.29 -7.24
C ARG A 388 3.98 -1.55 -8.41
N GLY A 389 5.16 -2.13 -8.16
CA GLY A 389 6.22 -2.30 -9.17
C GLY A 389 5.87 -3.25 -10.32
N GLN A 390 4.87 -4.13 -10.13
CA GLN A 390 4.48 -5.15 -11.10
C GLN A 390 3.16 -4.85 -11.82
N SER A 391 2.55 -3.68 -11.60
CA SER A 391 1.30 -3.32 -12.27
C SER A 391 1.53 -3.05 -13.76
N GLY A 392 1.02 -3.92 -14.63
CA GLY A 392 1.20 -3.85 -16.08
C GLY A 392 0.34 -2.77 -16.74
N GLY A 393 0.96 -1.94 -17.58
CA GLY A 393 0.34 -0.84 -18.35
C GLY A 393 1.09 0.48 -18.16
N ALA A 394 1.13 1.33 -19.20
CA ALA A 394 1.81 2.63 -19.17
C ALA A 394 1.28 3.62 -18.11
N ASP A 395 0.12 3.32 -17.50
CA ASP A 395 -0.56 4.07 -16.42
C ASP A 395 -0.82 3.22 -15.15
N ALA A 396 -0.39 1.96 -15.12
CA ALA A 396 -0.84 0.98 -14.12
C ALA A 396 -0.16 1.10 -12.74
N GLY A 397 0.93 1.84 -12.62
CA GLY A 397 1.54 2.17 -11.33
C GLY A 397 0.68 3.09 -10.44
N ARG A 398 -0.42 3.65 -10.97
CA ARG A 398 -1.21 4.73 -10.34
C ARG A 398 -2.68 4.38 -10.09
N GLY A 399 -3.07 3.11 -9.97
CA GLY A 399 -4.45 2.74 -9.64
C GLY A 399 -4.81 2.98 -8.16
N LEU A 400 -6.06 3.32 -7.86
CA LEU A 400 -6.57 3.27 -6.48
C LEU A 400 -6.60 1.81 -5.99
N GLY A 401 -6.26 1.60 -4.71
CA GLY A 401 -6.32 0.30 -4.06
C GLY A 401 -5.25 0.10 -2.99
N LEU A 402 -5.39 -0.97 -2.20
CA LEU A 402 -4.38 -1.39 -1.23
C LEU A 402 -3.30 -2.21 -1.95
N CYS A 403 -2.19 -1.57 -2.32
CA CYS A 403 -1.10 -2.22 -3.02
C CYS A 403 0.07 -2.55 -2.11
N LEU A 404 0.28 -1.78 -1.03
CA LEU A 404 1.35 -2.05 -0.07
C LEU A 404 1.24 -3.45 0.55
N ASN A 405 2.35 -3.96 1.05
CA ASN A 405 2.37 -5.17 1.88
C ASN A 405 3.37 -5.02 3.02
N THR A 406 3.21 -5.79 4.10
CA THR A 406 4.19 -5.84 5.20
C THR A 406 4.74 -7.24 5.33
N LEU A 407 6.05 -7.39 5.14
CA LEU A 407 6.74 -8.69 5.22
C LEU A 407 7.84 -8.67 6.28
N PRO A 408 8.18 -9.83 6.87
CA PRO A 408 9.28 -9.91 7.83
C PRO A 408 10.61 -9.71 7.12
N LEU A 409 11.46 -8.87 7.71
CA LEU A 409 12.87 -8.74 7.41
C LEU A 409 13.66 -9.18 8.62
N ARG A 410 14.48 -10.22 8.45
CA ARG A 410 15.45 -10.68 9.46
C ARG A 410 16.83 -10.11 9.14
N LEU A 411 17.47 -9.51 10.13
CA LEU A 411 18.84 -8.99 10.02
C LEU A 411 19.71 -9.48 11.19
N PRO A 412 20.74 -10.31 10.91
CA PRO A 412 21.81 -10.57 11.86
C PRO A 412 22.77 -9.37 11.87
N LEU A 413 23.13 -8.92 13.07
CA LEU A 413 23.98 -7.74 13.32
C LEU A 413 25.34 -8.11 13.92
N ASP A 414 25.57 -9.38 14.24
CA ASP A 414 26.83 -9.85 14.79
C ASP A 414 27.92 -9.95 13.72
N ALA A 415 29.17 -9.64 14.12
CA ALA A 415 30.38 -9.89 13.35
C ALA A 415 30.49 -9.27 11.93
N LEU A 416 29.58 -8.39 11.51
CA LEU A 416 29.63 -7.70 10.22
C LEU A 416 30.23 -6.29 10.32
N SER A 417 31.00 -5.89 9.31
CA SER A 417 31.33 -4.48 9.13
C SER A 417 30.08 -3.69 8.75
N ALA A 418 30.05 -2.37 9.01
CA ALA A 418 28.91 -1.54 8.64
C ALA A 418 28.59 -1.61 7.13
N ARG A 419 29.62 -1.74 6.28
CA ARG A 419 29.46 -1.88 4.83
C ARG A 419 28.83 -3.22 4.47
N ASP A 420 29.29 -4.32 5.06
CA ASP A 420 28.78 -5.65 4.76
C ASP A 420 27.34 -5.81 5.27
N ALA A 421 27.04 -5.27 6.46
CA ALA A 421 25.67 -5.24 6.99
C ALA A 421 24.72 -4.42 6.10
N ALA A 422 25.18 -3.28 5.56
CA ALA A 422 24.38 -2.47 4.63
C ALA A 422 24.10 -3.23 3.32
N ARG A 423 25.10 -3.92 2.77
CA ARG A 423 24.96 -4.73 1.55
C ARG A 423 24.07 -5.96 1.77
N LEU A 424 24.19 -6.63 2.91
CA LEU A 424 23.31 -7.73 3.29
C LEU A 424 21.86 -7.24 3.40
N THR A 425 21.65 -6.11 4.09
CA THR A 425 20.32 -5.50 4.22
C THR A 425 19.72 -5.19 2.84
N HIS A 426 20.51 -4.60 1.95
CA HIS A 426 20.10 -4.31 0.58
C HIS A 426 19.71 -5.58 -0.19
N THR A 427 20.53 -6.64 -0.08
CA THR A 427 20.29 -7.94 -0.73
C THR A 427 19.00 -8.60 -0.20
N ARG A 428 18.74 -8.51 1.11
CA ARG A 428 17.53 -9.07 1.73
C ARG A 428 16.28 -8.29 1.32
N LEU A 429 16.35 -6.96 1.29
CA LEU A 429 15.26 -6.11 0.78
C LEU A 429 14.98 -6.38 -0.70
N ALA A 430 16.03 -6.56 -1.51
CA ALA A 430 15.90 -6.94 -2.92
C ALA A 430 15.15 -8.26 -3.08
N ALA A 431 15.56 -9.29 -2.33
CA ALA A 431 14.95 -10.62 -2.42
C ALA A 431 13.47 -10.62 -1.97
N LEU A 432 13.09 -9.75 -1.03
CA LEU A 432 11.70 -9.60 -0.60
C LEU A 432 10.79 -9.07 -1.73
N LEU A 433 11.31 -8.35 -2.73
CA LEU A 433 10.50 -7.81 -3.83
C LEU A 433 9.86 -8.91 -4.69
N THR A 434 10.58 -10.00 -4.95
CA THR A 434 10.05 -11.18 -5.67
C THR A 434 8.92 -11.87 -4.90
N HIS A 435 8.86 -11.64 -3.58
CA HIS A 435 7.84 -12.18 -2.69
C HIS A 435 6.90 -11.10 -2.13
N GLU A 436 6.82 -9.91 -2.75
CA GLU A 436 6.13 -8.73 -2.20
C GLU A 436 4.63 -8.94 -1.98
N HIS A 437 4.03 -9.94 -2.60
CA HIS A 437 2.61 -10.29 -2.44
C HIS A 437 2.35 -11.46 -1.48
N ALA A 438 3.39 -12.00 -0.84
CA ALA A 438 3.22 -13.11 0.11
C ALA A 438 2.35 -12.74 1.31
N SER A 439 1.71 -13.73 1.91
CA SER A 439 1.00 -13.56 3.18
C SER A 439 2.00 -13.47 4.35
N LEU A 440 1.84 -12.46 5.22
CA LEU A 440 2.58 -12.39 6.49
C LEU A 440 2.30 -13.63 7.36
N ALA A 441 1.07 -14.16 7.34
CA ALA A 441 0.73 -15.37 8.07
C ALA A 441 1.47 -16.60 7.53
N LEU A 442 1.68 -16.68 6.21
CA LEU A 442 2.52 -17.72 5.60
C LEU A 442 3.96 -17.59 6.07
N ALA A 443 4.54 -16.39 5.99
CA ALA A 443 5.90 -16.14 6.45
C ALA A 443 6.09 -16.48 7.95
N GLN A 444 5.12 -16.13 8.79
CA GLN A 444 5.15 -16.45 10.22
C GLN A 444 5.12 -17.96 10.48
N ARG A 445 4.31 -18.74 9.73
CA ARG A 445 4.27 -20.22 9.85
C ARG A 445 5.59 -20.88 9.46
N CYS A 446 6.43 -20.22 8.68
CA CYS A 446 7.76 -20.72 8.34
C CYS A 446 8.77 -20.59 9.51
N SER A 447 8.44 -19.87 10.59
CA SER A 447 9.26 -19.78 11.80
C SER A 447 8.93 -20.89 12.82
N ARG A 448 9.76 -21.02 13.88
CA ARG A 448 9.50 -21.96 14.99
C ARG A 448 8.64 -21.35 16.10
N ILE A 449 8.19 -20.10 15.95
CA ILE A 449 7.37 -19.41 16.94
C ILE A 449 5.97 -20.03 16.95
N ALA A 450 5.54 -20.50 18.12
CA ALA A 450 4.22 -21.08 18.29
C ALA A 450 3.12 -20.00 18.25
N ALA A 451 2.06 -20.25 17.49
CA ALA A 451 0.84 -19.46 17.57
C ALA A 451 0.27 -19.52 19.01
N PRO A 452 -0.29 -18.42 19.54
CA PRO A 452 -0.64 -17.16 18.86
C PRO A 452 0.45 -16.06 18.95
N ALA A 453 1.68 -16.36 19.39
CA ALA A 453 2.71 -15.34 19.56
C ALA A 453 3.11 -14.71 18.20
N PRO A 454 3.23 -13.36 18.12
CA PRO A 454 3.63 -12.70 16.89
C PRO A 454 5.13 -12.84 16.63
N LEU A 455 5.54 -12.82 15.35
CA LEU A 455 6.95 -12.87 14.95
C LEU A 455 7.70 -11.59 15.36
N PHE A 456 7.04 -10.43 15.22
CA PHE A 456 7.55 -9.11 15.57
C PHE A 456 6.39 -8.17 15.91
N ASN A 457 6.67 -7.05 16.60
CA ASN A 457 5.69 -6.00 16.90
C ASN A 457 6.09 -4.60 16.38
N ALA A 458 7.19 -4.52 15.63
CA ALA A 458 7.76 -3.28 15.15
C ALA A 458 7.82 -3.27 13.63
N ILE A 459 7.47 -2.13 13.02
CA ILE A 459 7.48 -1.95 11.57
C ILE A 459 8.31 -0.72 11.17
N LEU A 460 8.93 -0.81 9.98
CA LEU A 460 9.55 0.32 9.30
C LEU A 460 8.91 0.55 7.93
N ASN A 461 8.57 1.81 7.67
CA ASN A 461 8.08 2.27 6.38
C ASN A 461 9.04 3.34 5.83
N TYR A 462 9.76 3.02 4.75
CA TYR A 462 10.60 3.99 4.06
C TYR A 462 9.82 4.58 2.89
N ARG A 463 9.53 5.87 2.96
CA ARG A 463 8.71 6.60 2.01
C ARG A 463 9.58 7.47 1.12
N HIS A 464 9.37 7.34 -0.18
CA HIS A 464 10.01 8.19 -1.16
C HIS A 464 9.00 9.24 -1.60
N SER A 465 9.23 10.50 -1.27
CA SER A 465 8.38 11.61 -1.70
C SER A 465 9.02 12.26 -2.93
N GLU A 466 8.26 12.80 -3.89
CA GLU A 466 8.88 13.63 -4.92
C GLU A 466 9.32 14.98 -4.31
N ARG A 467 10.48 15.52 -4.73
CA ARG A 467 10.96 16.85 -4.31
C ARG A 467 9.89 17.91 -4.64
N GLY A 468 9.28 18.50 -3.61
CA GLY A 468 8.19 19.46 -3.75
C GLY A 468 6.77 18.90 -3.51
N GLN A 469 6.64 17.59 -3.27
CA GLN A 469 5.40 16.92 -2.86
C GLN A 469 5.39 16.53 -1.37
N GLY A 470 6.46 16.84 -0.63
CA GLY A 470 6.44 16.88 0.85
C GLY A 470 5.68 18.08 1.43
N ALA A 471 4.94 18.83 0.62
CA ALA A 471 4.02 19.86 1.05
C ALA A 471 2.62 19.38 0.71
N THR A 472 1.80 19.17 1.75
CA THR A 472 0.34 19.21 1.72
C THR A 472 -0.16 19.80 0.41
N LEU A 473 -0.88 19.02 -0.41
CA LEU A 473 -1.58 19.55 -1.59
C LEU A 473 -2.19 20.91 -1.20
N PRO A 474 -2.04 21.97 -2.03
CA PRO A 474 -2.35 23.32 -1.60
C PRO A 474 -3.73 23.37 -0.94
N PRO A 475 -3.85 24.13 0.18
CA PRO A 475 -5.09 24.17 0.93
C PRO A 475 -6.22 24.59 -0.01
N LEU A 476 -7.29 23.82 0.00
CA LEU A 476 -8.48 24.18 -0.77
C LEU A 476 -9.10 25.40 -0.11
N PRO A 477 -9.36 26.50 -0.85
CA PRO A 477 -9.98 27.68 -0.27
C PRO A 477 -11.28 27.32 0.45
N GLY A 478 -11.42 27.76 1.70
CA GLY A 478 -12.59 27.49 2.53
C GLY A 478 -12.72 26.06 3.06
N ILE A 479 -11.69 25.22 2.90
CA ILE A 479 -11.62 23.87 3.46
C ILE A 479 -10.33 23.75 4.29
N GLU A 480 -10.48 23.41 5.56
CA GLU A 480 -9.38 23.22 6.50
C GLU A 480 -9.37 21.77 7.01
N VAL A 481 -8.21 21.13 7.05
CA VAL A 481 -8.04 19.84 7.72
C VAL A 481 -7.75 20.12 9.19
N LEU A 482 -8.69 19.79 10.07
CA LEU A 482 -8.56 20.02 11.52
C LEU A 482 -7.79 18.91 12.21
N ARG A 483 -8.02 17.66 11.79
CA ARG A 483 -7.43 16.47 12.42
C ARG A 483 -7.33 15.35 11.40
N TRP A 484 -6.26 14.58 11.49
CA TRP A 484 -6.03 13.41 10.67
C TRP A 484 -5.46 12.28 11.53
N GLN A 485 -5.85 11.05 11.24
CA GLN A 485 -5.38 9.86 11.94
C GLN A 485 -5.29 8.65 11.00
N GLU A 486 -4.10 8.09 10.90
CA GLU A 486 -3.81 6.78 10.30
C GLU A 486 -3.34 5.83 11.41
N ARG A 487 -3.81 4.58 11.37
CA ARG A 487 -3.51 3.56 12.37
C ARG A 487 -3.08 2.26 11.74
N THR A 488 -2.19 1.58 12.45
CA THR A 488 -1.88 0.17 12.23
C THR A 488 -1.99 -0.56 13.56
N ASN A 489 -2.08 -1.88 13.52
CA ASN A 489 -2.11 -2.74 14.70
C ASN A 489 -0.73 -2.91 15.39
N TYR A 490 0.33 -2.27 14.87
CA TYR A 490 1.68 -2.40 15.41
C TYR A 490 1.97 -1.33 16.46
N PRO A 491 2.44 -1.69 17.67
CA PRO A 491 2.72 -0.73 18.74
C PRO A 491 3.94 0.17 18.46
N ILE A 492 4.84 -0.24 17.57
CA ILE A 492 6.02 0.55 17.20
C ILE A 492 6.11 0.67 15.68
N GLY A 493 5.93 1.89 15.18
CA GLY A 493 6.14 2.23 13.77
C GLY A 493 7.23 3.30 13.62
N LEU A 494 8.13 3.11 12.66
CA LEU A 494 9.04 4.14 12.19
C LEU A 494 8.79 4.42 10.71
N CYS A 495 8.32 5.62 10.41
CA CYS A 495 8.25 6.14 9.04
C CYS A 495 9.46 7.03 8.78
N VAL A 496 10.15 6.81 7.66
CA VAL A 496 11.29 7.64 7.23
C VAL A 496 11.00 8.20 5.86
N ASP A 497 10.95 9.53 5.75
CA ASP A 497 10.84 10.25 4.48
C ASP A 497 12.24 10.54 3.92
N ASP A 498 12.42 10.39 2.61
CA ASP A 498 13.74 10.41 1.96
C ASP A 498 14.45 11.78 1.93
N PHE A 499 13.74 12.87 2.25
CA PHE A 499 14.32 14.22 2.38
C PHE A 499 14.78 14.61 3.77
N GLY A 500 14.53 13.77 4.78
CA GLY A 500 15.01 13.97 6.14
C GLY A 500 13.97 14.41 7.14
#